data_AF-A0AAE1UD45-F1
#
_entry.id   AF-A0AAE1UD45-F1
#
_cell.length_a   1.000
_cell.length_b   1.000
_cell.length_c   1.000
_cell.angle_alpha   90.00
_cell.angle_beta   90.00
_cell.angle_gamma   90.00
#
_symmetry.space_group_name_H-M   'P 1'
#
loop_
_entity.id
_entity.type
_entity.pdbx_description
1 polymer ?
#
loop_
_entity_poly.entity_id
_entity_poly.type
_entity_poly.pdbx_seq_one_letter_code
_entity_poly.pdbx_strand_id
1 'polypeptide(L)'
;MLAGTVVVTVLCCYDLGGVDKVWAIADHGQRLQFFNLDPSPFVRHTFWSTIVLGFYNMMAIVGLGQAAFQRLASVSTQATAVRLCWVFLLGVWSLFIIFFFCGLVAYAVYSECDPLAAGLTTKADQIIPFLVMDKLGHLPGLPGLFVAAVYGGVLR
;
A
#
# COMPACT_ATOMS: atom_id res chain seq x y z
N MET A 1 0.64 -5.31 10.58
CA MET A 1 0.03 -4.91 9.29
C MET A 1 0.90 -5.38 8.14
N LEU A 2 2.18 -4.95 8.06
CA LEU A 2 3.08 -5.33 6.96
C LEU A 2 3.29 -6.84 6.80
N ALA A 3 3.70 -7.52 7.87
CA ALA A 3 3.88 -8.97 7.83
C ALA A 3 2.59 -9.69 7.37
N GLY A 4 1.43 -9.31 7.90
CA GLY A 4 0.15 -9.86 7.47
C GLY A 4 -0.18 -9.56 6.00
N THR A 5 0.10 -8.36 5.52
CA THR A 5 -0.12 -7.97 4.12
C THR A 5 0.77 -8.79 3.18
N VAL A 6 2.05 -8.98 3.54
CA VAL A 6 2.99 -9.80 2.77
C VAL A 6 2.54 -11.26 2.73
N VAL A 7 2.17 -11.83 3.88
CA VAL A 7 1.70 -13.23 3.96
C VAL A 7 0.45 -13.44 3.11
N VAL A 8 -0.56 -12.56 3.20
CA VAL A 8 -1.76 -12.64 2.35
C VAL A 8 -1.40 -12.57 0.88
N THR A 9 -0.54 -11.62 0.51
CA THR A 9 -0.14 -11.41 -0.88
C THR A 9 0.54 -12.64 -1.45
N VAL A 10 1.46 -13.26 -0.69
CA VAL A 10 2.15 -14.49 -1.12
C VAL A 10 1.20 -15.67 -1.25
N LEU A 11 0.30 -15.87 -0.27
CA LEU A 11 -0.69 -16.94 -0.31
C LEU A 11 -1.65 -16.78 -1.49
N CYS A 12 -2.16 -15.57 -1.73
CA CYS A 12 -3.05 -15.30 -2.86
C CYS A 12 -2.33 -15.48 -4.20
N CYS A 13 -1.06 -15.08 -4.32
CA CYS A 13 -0.26 -15.36 -5.51
C CYS A 13 -0.08 -16.86 -5.73
N TYR A 14 0.10 -17.65 -4.67
CA TYR A 14 0.20 -19.11 -4.77
C TYR A 14 -1.12 -19.72 -5.25
N ASP A 15 -2.25 -19.33 -4.63
CA ASP A 15 -3.60 -19.81 -4.99
C ASP A 15 -3.98 -19.49 -6.43
N LEU A 16 -3.61 -18.29 -6.91
CA LEU A 16 -3.86 -17.85 -8.29
C LEU A 16 -2.94 -18.54 -9.31
N GLY A 17 -1.94 -19.31 -8.86
CA GLY A 17 -1.02 -20.05 -9.71
C GLY A 17 0.17 -19.22 -10.21
N GLY A 18 0.59 -18.22 -9.44
CA GLY A 18 1.82 -17.44 -9.65
C GLY A 18 1.59 -15.94 -9.88
N VAL A 19 2.68 -15.18 -9.77
CA VAL A 19 2.69 -13.72 -9.99
C VAL A 19 2.37 -13.36 -11.45
N ASP A 20 2.77 -14.20 -12.41
CA ASP A 20 2.54 -13.98 -13.83
C ASP A 20 1.05 -13.93 -14.17
N LYS A 21 0.24 -14.78 -13.53
CA LYS A 21 -1.22 -14.79 -13.70
C LYS A 21 -1.87 -13.55 -13.09
N VAL A 22 -1.41 -13.10 -11.92
CA VAL A 22 -1.85 -11.83 -11.32
C VAL A 22 -1.61 -10.68 -12.28
N TRP A 23 -0.41 -10.64 -12.89
CA TRP A 23 -0.03 -9.61 -13.84
C TRP A 23 -0.89 -9.64 -15.11
N ALA A 24 -1.13 -10.84 -15.68
CA ALA A 24 -1.97 -11.01 -16.86
C ALA A 24 -3.42 -10.57 -16.61
N ILE A 25 -4.01 -10.95 -15.47
CA ILE A 25 -5.38 -10.54 -15.09
C ILE A 25 -5.45 -9.02 -14.93
N ALA A 26 -4.44 -8.42 -14.31
CA ALA A 26 -4.38 -6.97 -14.15
C ALA A 26 -4.24 -6.21 -15.48
N ASP A 27 -3.50 -6.77 -16.44
CA ASP A 27 -3.35 -6.22 -17.78
C ASP A 27 -4.67 -6.29 -18.57
N HIS A 28 -5.33 -7.45 -18.57
CA HIS A 28 -6.67 -7.63 -19.14
C HIS A 28 -7.70 -6.69 -18.50
N GLY A 29 -7.61 -6.48 -17.19
CA GLY A 29 -8.44 -5.54 -16.43
C GLY A 29 -8.12 -4.06 -16.65
N GLN A 30 -7.12 -3.74 -17.49
CA GLN A 30 -6.64 -2.37 -17.77
C GLN A 30 -6.26 -1.60 -16.49
N ARG A 31 -5.75 -2.31 -15.47
CA ARG A 31 -5.32 -1.72 -14.18
C ARG A 31 -3.85 -1.30 -14.18
N LEU A 32 -3.06 -1.75 -15.16
CA LEU A 32 -1.63 -1.45 -15.30
C LEU A 32 -1.38 -0.14 -16.07
N GLN A 33 -1.99 0.96 -15.63
CA GLN A 33 -1.80 2.27 -16.25
C GLN A 33 -0.62 3.02 -15.62
N PHE A 34 0.60 2.76 -16.10
CA PHE A 34 1.81 3.36 -15.53
C PHE A 34 1.98 4.84 -15.86
N PHE A 35 1.60 5.28 -17.06
CA PHE A 35 1.85 6.64 -17.56
C PHE A 35 0.59 7.27 -18.15
N ASN A 36 -0.35 7.66 -17.29
CA ASN A 36 -1.44 8.53 -17.72
C ASN A 36 -0.95 9.99 -17.79
N LEU A 37 -0.59 10.43 -19.00
CA LEU A 37 -0.03 11.77 -19.28
C LEU A 37 -1.09 12.85 -19.51
N ASP A 38 -2.37 12.56 -19.27
CA ASP A 38 -3.45 13.54 -19.35
C ASP A 38 -3.16 14.75 -18.43
N PRO A 39 -3.11 15.98 -18.95
CA PRO A 39 -2.88 17.19 -18.14
C PRO A 39 -4.14 17.68 -17.42
N SER A 40 -5.30 17.03 -17.59
CA SER A 40 -6.56 17.44 -16.98
C SER A 40 -6.50 17.41 -15.44
N PRO A 41 -6.83 18.53 -14.75
CA PRO A 41 -6.85 18.59 -13.29
C PRO A 41 -8.06 17.89 -12.66
N PHE A 42 -9.04 17.48 -13.47
CA PHE A 42 -10.22 16.74 -13.00
C PHE A 42 -9.95 15.25 -12.79
N VAL A 43 -8.87 14.73 -13.37
CA VAL A 43 -8.47 13.33 -13.21
C VAL A 43 -7.73 13.20 -11.88
N ARG A 44 -8.25 12.33 -10.99
CA ARG A 44 -7.77 12.18 -9.61
C ARG A 44 -6.27 11.88 -9.52
N HIS A 45 -5.78 10.99 -10.38
CA HIS A 45 -4.37 10.60 -10.43
C HIS A 45 -3.90 10.59 -11.90
N THR A 46 -3.01 11.51 -12.23
CA THR A 46 -2.25 11.56 -13.48
C THR A 46 -0.77 11.46 -13.14
N PHE A 47 0.07 11.20 -14.13
CA PHE A 47 1.51 11.20 -13.95
C PHE A 47 1.99 12.54 -13.35
N TRP A 48 1.47 13.64 -13.88
CA TRP A 48 1.79 15.00 -13.43
C TRP A 48 1.31 15.27 -12.01
N SER A 49 0.04 14.99 -11.70
CA SER A 49 -0.49 15.24 -10.37
C SER A 49 0.18 14.37 -9.31
N THR A 50 0.49 13.12 -9.65
CA THR A 50 1.14 12.18 -8.71
C THR A 50 2.58 12.58 -8.41
N ILE A 51 3.37 12.97 -9.42
CA ILE A 51 4.77 13.38 -9.19
C ILE A 51 4.83 14.71 -8.44
N VAL A 52 4.10 15.73 -8.91
CA VAL A 52 4.17 17.08 -8.32
C VAL A 52 3.61 17.07 -6.90
N LEU A 53 2.41 16.50 -6.70
CA LEU A 53 1.79 16.46 -5.37
C LEU A 53 2.49 15.47 -4.44
N GLY A 54 2.98 14.34 -4.97
CA GLY A 54 3.74 13.35 -4.20
C GLY A 54 5.06 13.92 -3.67
N PHE A 55 5.80 14.64 -4.52
CA PHE A 55 7.01 15.36 -4.10
C PHE A 55 6.71 16.41 -3.03
N TYR A 56 5.69 17.25 -3.28
CA TYR A 56 5.25 18.25 -2.31
C TYR A 56 4.87 17.63 -0.96
N ASN A 57 4.08 16.55 -0.98
CA ASN A 57 3.63 15.87 0.23
C ASN A 57 4.80 15.28 1.03
N MET A 58 5.77 14.64 0.36
CA MET A 58 6.95 14.10 1.05
C MET A 58 7.84 15.20 1.62
N MET A 59 8.01 16.31 0.89
CA MET A 59 8.74 17.47 1.39
C MET A 59 8.05 18.09 2.61
N ALA A 60 6.72 18.20 2.59
CA ALA A 60 5.96 18.72 3.73
C ALA A 60 6.11 17.82 4.97
N ILE A 61 6.01 16.49 4.80
CA ILE A 61 6.10 15.54 5.92
C ILE A 61 7.51 15.55 6.55
N VAL A 62 8.57 15.50 5.73
CA VAL A 62 9.95 15.35 6.24
C VAL A 62 10.58 16.71 6.55
N GLY A 63 10.36 17.72 5.72
CA GLY A 63 10.98 19.03 5.84
C GLY A 63 10.25 20.00 6.75
N LEU A 64 8.91 19.95 6.79
CA LEU A 64 8.09 20.86 7.60
C LEU A 64 7.42 20.15 8.80
N GLY A 65 7.38 18.82 8.80
CA GLY A 65 6.80 18.05 9.89
C GLY A 65 7.60 18.17 11.18
N GLN A 66 6.99 18.70 12.23
CA GLN A 66 7.63 18.91 13.53
C GLN A 66 8.28 17.62 14.08
N ALA A 67 7.56 16.50 14.03
CA ALA A 67 8.07 15.23 14.53
C ALA A 67 9.28 14.71 13.72
N ALA A 68 9.32 14.93 12.41
CA ALA A 68 10.44 14.55 11.57
C ALA A 68 11.66 15.43 11.87
N PHE A 69 11.46 16.74 11.98
CA PHE A 69 12.53 17.68 12.35
C PHE A 69 13.14 17.36 13.71
N GLN A 70 12.31 17.11 14.74
CA GLN A 70 12.79 16.77 16.09
C GLN A 70 13.62 15.48 16.12
N ARG A 71 13.23 14.46 15.34
CA ARG A 71 13.99 13.21 15.21
C ARG A 71 15.35 13.43 14.57
N LEU A 72 15.42 14.25 13.53
CA LEU A 72 16.69 14.57 12.85
C LEU A 72 17.61 15.44 13.72
N ALA A 73 17.03 16.39 14.47
CA ALA A 73 17.79 17.30 15.35
C ALA A 73 18.36 16.61 16.60
N SER A 74 17.82 15.45 16.99
CA SER A 74 18.29 14.68 18.15
C SER A 74 19.54 13.83 17.85
N VAL A 75 20.01 13.81 16.59
CA VAL A 75 21.17 13.04 16.14
C VAL A 75 22.45 13.86 16.29
N SER A 76 23.53 13.23 16.77
CA SER A 76 24.79 13.89 17.09
C SER A 76 25.56 14.48 15.91
N THR A 77 25.30 14.01 14.69
CA THR A 77 26.06 14.40 13.49
C THR A 77 25.15 14.54 12.26
N GLN A 78 25.40 15.58 11.47
CA GLN A 78 24.67 15.84 10.23
C GLN A 78 24.79 14.68 9.22
N ALA A 79 25.96 14.06 9.11
CA ALA A 79 26.16 12.91 8.22
C ALA A 79 25.23 11.73 8.58
N THR A 80 24.97 11.52 9.87
CA THR A 80 24.06 10.45 10.34
C THR A 80 22.61 10.83 10.07
N ALA A 81 22.24 12.09 10.24
CA ALA A 81 20.91 12.59 9.88
C ALA A 81 20.60 12.39 8.39
N VAL A 82 21.57 12.66 7.49
CA VAL A 82 21.40 12.42 6.05
C VAL A 82 21.24 10.92 5.75
N ARG A 83 22.02 10.04 6.38
CA ARG A 83 21.85 8.58 6.21
C ARG A 83 20.48 8.11 6.68
N LEU A 84 19.98 8.62 7.81
CA LEU A 84 18.64 8.32 8.32
C LEU A 84 17.55 8.72 7.33
N CYS A 85 17.67 9.88 6.69
CA CYS A 85 16.74 10.29 5.63
C CYS A 85 16.74 9.29 4.46
N TRP A 86 17.91 8.82 4.00
CA TRP A 86 17.98 7.82 2.93
C TRP A 86 17.35 6.49 3.32
N VAL A 87 17.63 6.00 4.53
CA VAL A 87 17.02 4.75 5.04
C VAL A 87 15.49 4.90 5.15
N PHE A 88 15.01 6.05 5.62
CA PHE A 88 13.58 6.34 5.69
C PHE A 88 12.94 6.35 4.30
N LEU A 89 13.56 7.01 3.32
CA LEU A 89 13.07 7.03 1.94
C LEU A 89 13.01 5.62 1.33
N LEU A 90 14.05 4.81 1.50
CA LEU A 90 14.06 3.42 1.04
C LEU A 90 12.97 2.58 1.72
N GLY A 91 12.77 2.78 3.02
CA GLY A 91 11.67 2.18 3.77
C GLY A 91 10.32 2.54 3.14
N VAL A 92 10.02 3.82 2.98
CA VAL A 92 8.75 4.30 2.40
C VAL A 92 8.53 3.75 0.98
N TRP A 93 9.57 3.74 0.14
CA TRP A 93 9.49 3.18 -1.21
C TRP A 93 9.16 1.68 -1.21
N SER A 94 9.86 0.89 -0.40
CA SER A 94 9.58 -0.55 -0.29
C SER A 94 8.15 -0.83 0.21
N LEU A 95 7.64 -0.02 1.14
CA LEU A 95 6.27 -0.14 1.65
C LEU A 95 5.23 0.12 0.56
N PHE A 96 5.43 1.17 -0.25
CA PHE A 96 4.51 1.46 -1.36
C PHE A 96 4.48 0.34 -2.39
N ILE A 97 5.62 -0.24 -2.75
CA ILE A 97 5.68 -1.38 -3.69
C ILE A 97 4.84 -2.55 -3.16
N ILE A 98 4.99 -2.89 -1.87
CA ILE A 98 4.23 -3.98 -1.25
C ILE A 98 2.72 -3.68 -1.27
N PHE A 99 2.31 -2.45 -0.95
CA PHE A 99 0.89 -2.09 -0.92
C PHE A 99 0.27 -2.02 -2.31
N PHE A 100 0.95 -1.46 -3.31
CA PHE A 100 0.46 -1.46 -4.69
C PHE A 100 0.34 -2.89 -5.23
N PHE A 101 1.33 -3.74 -4.97
CA PHE A 101 1.28 -5.13 -5.39
C PHE A 101 0.16 -5.90 -4.66
N CYS A 102 -0.03 -5.68 -3.36
CA CYS A 102 -1.15 -6.27 -2.61
C CYS A 102 -2.51 -5.84 -3.18
N GLY A 103 -2.67 -4.56 -3.56
CA GLY A 103 -3.88 -4.08 -4.22
C GLY A 103 -4.13 -4.75 -5.58
N LEU A 104 -3.07 -5.00 -6.35
CA LEU A 104 -3.15 -5.73 -7.62
C LEU A 104 -3.59 -7.19 -7.41
N VAL A 105 -3.02 -7.84 -6.41
CA VAL A 105 -3.39 -9.22 -6.03
C VAL A 105 -4.84 -9.27 -5.57
N ALA A 106 -5.28 -8.32 -4.74
CA ALA A 106 -6.69 -8.23 -4.33
C ALA A 106 -7.62 -8.08 -5.54
N TYR A 107 -7.24 -7.26 -6.52
CA TYR A 107 -7.99 -7.15 -7.78
C TYR A 107 -8.04 -8.48 -8.54
N ALA A 108 -6.92 -9.18 -8.66
CA ALA A 108 -6.88 -10.47 -9.36
C ALA A 108 -7.74 -11.54 -8.67
N VAL A 109 -7.72 -11.61 -7.33
CA VAL A 109 -8.56 -12.52 -6.52
C VAL A 109 -10.05 -12.25 -6.75
N TYR A 110 -10.45 -10.97 -6.80
CA TYR A 110 -11.86 -10.56 -6.92
C TYR A 110 -12.25 -10.13 -8.33
N SER A 111 -11.49 -10.55 -9.36
CA SER A 111 -11.73 -10.15 -10.75
C SER A 111 -13.05 -10.69 -11.31
N GLU A 112 -13.47 -11.87 -10.89
CA GLU A 112 -14.72 -12.52 -11.32
C GLU A 112 -15.90 -12.26 -10.36
N CYS A 113 -15.63 -11.95 -9.09
CA CYS A 113 -16.64 -11.74 -8.07
C CYS A 113 -16.27 -10.53 -7.21
N ASP A 114 -16.94 -9.40 -7.45
CA ASP A 114 -16.68 -8.15 -6.73
C ASP A 114 -17.36 -8.17 -5.34
N PRO A 115 -16.60 -8.20 -4.23
CA PRO A 115 -17.16 -8.22 -2.88
C PRO A 115 -17.91 -6.94 -2.52
N LEU A 116 -17.67 -5.82 -3.22
CA LEU A 116 -18.43 -4.58 -3.03
C LEU A 116 -19.82 -4.70 -3.67
N ALA A 117 -19.89 -5.20 -4.90
CA ALA A 117 -21.16 -5.45 -5.60
C ALA A 117 -21.99 -6.54 -4.93
N ALA A 118 -21.33 -7.54 -4.33
CA ALA A 118 -21.96 -8.60 -3.55
C ALA A 118 -22.45 -8.15 -2.15
N GLY A 119 -22.20 -6.89 -1.75
CA GLY A 119 -22.61 -6.36 -0.44
C GLY A 119 -21.83 -6.92 0.75
N LEU A 120 -20.71 -7.61 0.52
CA LEU A 120 -19.84 -8.16 1.57
C LEU A 120 -18.96 -7.09 2.22
N THR A 121 -18.71 -5.99 1.50
CA THR A 121 -18.00 -4.81 2.02
C THR A 121 -18.84 -3.54 1.80
N THR A 122 -18.79 -2.59 2.74
CA THR A 122 -19.54 -1.32 2.61
C THR A 122 -18.72 -0.21 1.95
N LYS A 123 -17.39 -0.32 1.98
CA LYS A 123 -16.47 0.66 1.41
C LYS A 123 -15.32 -0.02 0.70
N ALA A 124 -14.84 0.56 -0.39
CA ALA A 124 -13.69 0.05 -1.15
C ALA A 124 -12.41 -0.07 -0.29
N ASP A 125 -12.24 0.80 0.71
CA ASP A 125 -11.07 0.78 1.61
C ASP A 125 -11.00 -0.47 2.51
N GLN A 126 -12.09 -1.23 2.63
CA GLN A 126 -12.18 -2.43 3.46
C GLN A 126 -11.76 -3.71 2.73
N ILE A 127 -11.45 -3.65 1.44
CA ILE A 127 -11.12 -4.83 0.63
C ILE A 127 -9.90 -5.58 1.17
N ILE A 128 -8.83 -4.87 1.57
CA ILE A 128 -7.62 -5.53 2.08
C ILE A 128 -7.85 -6.20 3.44
N PRO A 129 -8.45 -5.55 4.45
CA PRO A 129 -8.87 -6.23 5.67
C PRO A 129 -9.81 -7.43 5.40
N PHE A 130 -10.74 -7.29 4.46
CA PHE A 130 -11.64 -8.38 4.08
C PHE A 130 -10.87 -9.56 3.48
N LEU A 131 -9.94 -9.31 2.55
CA LEU A 131 -9.08 -10.32 1.96
C LEU A 131 -8.26 -11.08 3.01
N VAL A 132 -7.73 -10.37 4.01
CA VAL A 132 -7.02 -10.97 5.15
C VAL A 132 -7.96 -11.89 5.93
N MET A 133 -9.16 -11.45 6.26
CA MET A 133 -10.13 -12.26 7.02
C MET A 133 -10.60 -13.48 6.22
N ASP A 134 -10.83 -13.32 4.92
CA ASP A 134 -11.29 -14.37 4.01
C ASP A 134 -10.22 -15.48 3.83
N LYS A 135 -8.98 -15.08 3.52
CA LYS A 135 -7.90 -16.03 3.21
C LYS A 135 -7.18 -16.56 4.44
N LEU A 136 -6.97 -15.75 5.48
CA LEU A 136 -6.27 -16.15 6.71
C LEU A 136 -7.22 -16.50 7.86
N GLY A 137 -8.54 -16.45 7.68
CA GLY A 137 -9.52 -16.73 8.74
C GLY A 137 -9.39 -18.11 9.36
N HIS A 138 -8.87 -19.08 8.60
CA HIS A 138 -8.61 -20.44 9.06
C HIS A 138 -7.42 -20.56 10.02
N LEU A 139 -6.54 -19.55 10.09
CA LEU A 139 -5.40 -19.50 11.00
C LEU A 139 -5.76 -18.68 12.24
N PRO A 140 -6.02 -19.32 13.40
CA PRO A 140 -6.42 -18.58 14.59
C PRO A 140 -5.31 -17.61 15.04
N GLY A 141 -5.68 -16.37 15.33
CA GLY A 141 -4.78 -15.32 15.85
C GLY A 141 -4.15 -14.41 14.78
N LEU A 142 -3.93 -14.88 13.56
CA LEU A 142 -3.31 -14.09 12.47
C LEU A 142 -4.16 -12.89 12.03
N PRO A 143 -5.48 -13.05 11.78
CA PRO A 143 -6.34 -11.92 11.46
C PRO A 143 -6.46 -10.93 12.64
N GLY A 144 -6.49 -11.44 13.88
CA GLY A 144 -6.47 -10.61 15.09
C GLY A 144 -5.21 -9.77 15.21
N LEU A 145 -4.03 -10.34 14.92
CA LEU A 145 -2.77 -9.62 14.88
C LEU A 145 -2.74 -8.56 13.78
N PHE A 146 -3.34 -8.85 12.61
CA PHE A 146 -3.45 -7.87 11.54
C PHE A 146 -4.28 -6.66 11.98
N VAL A 147 -5.48 -6.90 12.51
CA VAL A 147 -6.38 -5.85 13.00
C VAL A 147 -5.73 -5.05 14.13
N ALA A 148 -5.12 -5.72 15.11
CA ALA A 148 -4.40 -5.06 16.21
C ALA A 148 -3.29 -4.13 15.68
N ALA A 149 -2.56 -4.55 14.65
CA ALA A 149 -1.52 -3.72 14.05
C ALA A 149 -2.07 -2.58 13.17
N VAL A 150 -3.25 -2.72 12.57
CA VAL A 150 -3.94 -1.61 11.90
C VAL A 150 -4.37 -0.58 12.94
N TYR A 151 -5.01 -1.00 14.03
CA TYR A 151 -5.40 -0.12 15.13
C TYR A 151 -4.19 0.58 15.75
N GLY A 152 -3.09 -0.15 15.98
CA GLY A 152 -1.84 0.44 16.48
C GLY A 152 -1.20 1.47 15.53
N GLY A 153 -1.50 1.42 14.24
CA GLY A 153 -1.06 2.44 13.27
C GLY A 153 -1.98 3.66 13.17
N VAL A 154 -3.25 3.54 13.62
CA VAL A 154 -4.25 4.61 13.56
C VAL A 154 -4.35 5.37 14.89
N LEU A 155 -4.06 4.71 16.01
CA LEU A 155 -4.01 5.35 17.32
C LEU A 155 -2.85 6.36 17.37
N ARG A 156 -3.19 7.62 17.64
CA ARG A 156 -2.24 8.73 17.82
C ARG A 156 -1.56 8.67 19.18
#